data_AF-A0A8J4WN63-F1
#
_entry.id   AF-A0A8J4WN63-F1
#
_cell.length_a   1.000
_cell.length_b   1.000
_cell.length_c   1.000
_cell.angle_alpha   90.00
_cell.angle_beta   90.00
_cell.angle_gamma   90.00
#
_symmetry.space_group_name_H-M   'P 1'
#
loop_
_entity.id
_entity.type
_entity.pdbx_description
1 polymer ?
#
loop_
_entity_poly.entity_id
_entity_poly.type
_entity_poly.pdbx_seq_one_letter_code
_entity_poly.pdbx_strand_id
1 'polypeptide(L)'
;VKEELGKTKRTLEENQTQLKDKERQLESVENELETSKNKLTERDKQLEEKDRLLEEKTKQLQEQTDPESSAAIRRRNSKELEPPRMSGETQDSAAPIRRRNSMEGIRPSLGGESSSPHSPVSVPVAELRLVLLGRTGSGKSAAGNTILSREERNQAATSTATSTSTQQSESTQGEVAGRKVTVVDTPDWFSPGLSLEKLRQDVGLCVHLSAPGPHAFLLVIPVKQPTGEERGMLEKMEETFGERCWRNTMIIFSVTDELQKKNIEE
;
A
#
# COMPACT_ATOMS: atom_id res chain seq x y z
N VAL A 1 40.33 4.94 56.03
CA VAL A 1 41.18 5.84 55.21
C VAL A 1 42.08 5.05 54.24
N LYS A 2 43.18 4.41 54.66
CA LYS A 2 44.11 3.71 53.73
C LYS A 2 43.43 2.65 52.85
N GLU A 3 42.48 1.89 53.39
CA GLU A 3 41.76 0.85 52.63
C GLU A 3 40.86 1.43 51.53
N GLU A 4 40.07 2.46 51.85
CA GLU A 4 39.23 3.19 50.89
C GLU A 4 40.05 3.88 49.79
N LEU A 5 41.22 4.42 50.13
CA LEU A 5 42.18 4.94 49.16
C LEU A 5 42.72 3.84 48.23
N GLY A 6 42.86 2.62 48.73
CA GLY A 6 43.25 1.45 47.92
C GLY A 6 42.14 0.98 46.97
N LYS A 7 40.88 1.01 47.40
CA LYS A 7 39.71 0.67 46.56
C LYS A 7 39.56 1.67 45.41
N THR A 8 39.50 2.96 45.75
CA THR A 8 39.35 4.06 44.76
C THR A 8 40.48 4.08 43.73
N LYS A 9 41.72 3.78 44.13
CA LYS A 9 42.84 3.68 43.17
C LYS A 9 42.64 2.56 42.14
N ARG A 10 42.20 1.36 42.54
CA ARG A 10 41.95 0.25 41.59
C ARG A 10 40.82 0.59 40.61
N THR A 11 39.71 1.13 41.11
CA THR A 11 38.58 1.55 40.25
C THR A 11 38.99 2.63 39.24
N LEU A 12 39.93 3.51 39.60
CA LEU A 12 40.49 4.49 38.67
C LEU A 12 41.35 3.82 37.57
N GLU A 13 42.18 2.85 37.92
CA GLU A 13 43.01 2.06 36.97
C GLU A 13 42.14 1.19 36.03
N GLU A 14 41.07 0.59 36.55
CA GLU A 14 40.05 -0.14 35.78
C GLU A 14 39.33 0.79 34.79
N ASN A 15 38.83 1.94 35.25
CA ASN A 15 38.17 2.93 34.40
C ASN A 15 39.10 3.50 33.32
N GLN A 16 40.37 3.76 33.62
CA GLN A 16 41.35 4.18 32.63
C GLN A 16 41.62 3.13 31.55
N THR A 17 41.56 1.84 31.91
CA THR A 17 41.72 0.73 30.96
C THR A 17 40.50 0.64 30.04
N GLN A 18 39.29 0.68 30.61
CA GLN A 18 38.04 0.71 29.84
C GLN A 18 37.94 1.93 28.90
N LEU A 19 38.47 3.09 29.29
CA LEU A 19 38.48 4.28 28.44
C LEU A 19 39.33 4.05 27.18
N LYS A 20 40.54 3.49 27.33
CA LYS A 20 41.45 3.19 26.21
C LYS A 20 40.91 2.14 25.25
N ASP A 21 40.20 1.14 25.77
CA ASP A 21 39.56 0.14 24.92
C ASP A 21 38.37 0.72 24.15
N LYS A 22 37.61 1.66 24.75
CA LYS A 22 36.57 2.42 24.05
C LYS A 22 37.14 3.37 22.99
N GLU A 23 38.26 4.04 23.26
CA GLU A 23 38.96 4.89 22.28
C GLU A 23 39.36 4.10 21.04
N ARG A 24 39.93 2.88 21.22
CA ARG A 24 40.25 1.97 20.11
C ARG A 24 39.03 1.48 19.33
N GLN A 25 37.93 1.17 20.02
CA GLN A 25 36.68 0.78 19.37
C GLN A 25 36.10 1.92 18.53
N LEU A 26 36.18 3.16 19.05
CA LEU A 26 35.73 4.35 18.35
C LEU A 26 36.56 4.62 17.09
N GLU A 27 37.90 4.53 17.18
CA GLU A 27 38.80 4.62 16.02
C GLU A 27 38.50 3.54 14.97
N SER A 28 38.17 2.31 15.37
CA SER A 28 37.74 1.25 14.43
C SER A 28 36.45 1.62 13.70
N VAL A 29 35.45 2.15 14.42
CA VAL A 29 34.15 2.55 13.85
C VAL A 29 34.29 3.76 12.92
N GLU A 30 35.14 4.74 13.25
CA GLU A 30 35.40 5.89 12.39
C GLU A 30 36.05 5.46 11.05
N ASN A 31 37.00 4.53 11.10
CA ASN A 31 37.59 3.94 9.88
C ASN A 31 36.54 3.18 9.04
N GLU A 32 35.68 2.36 9.65
CA GLU A 32 34.60 1.67 8.95
C GLU A 32 33.59 2.65 8.32
N LEU A 33 33.24 3.72 9.03
CA LEU A 33 32.36 4.78 8.55
C LEU A 33 32.96 5.50 7.34
N GLU A 34 34.24 5.86 7.37
CA GLU A 34 34.90 6.53 6.26
C GLU A 34 35.03 5.60 5.03
N THR A 35 35.31 4.30 5.20
CA THR A 35 35.26 3.36 4.06
C THR A 35 33.85 3.21 3.47
N SER A 36 32.81 3.30 4.31
CA SER A 36 31.41 3.18 3.89
C SER A 36 30.94 4.44 3.15
N LYS A 37 31.32 5.62 3.64
CA LYS A 37 31.10 6.91 2.99
C LYS A 37 31.76 6.99 1.62
N ASN A 38 33.02 6.54 1.49
CA ASN A 38 33.70 6.49 0.20
C ASN A 38 32.98 5.54 -0.79
N LYS A 39 32.53 4.36 -0.35
CA LYS A 39 31.70 3.47 -1.17
C LYS A 39 30.37 4.11 -1.60
N LEU A 40 29.74 4.91 -0.74
CA LEU A 40 28.50 5.62 -1.09
C LEU A 40 28.76 6.65 -2.19
N THR A 41 29.76 7.52 -2.04
CA THR A 41 30.11 8.52 -3.08
C THR A 41 30.47 7.91 -4.43
N GLU A 42 30.97 6.67 -4.46
CA GLU A 42 31.25 5.96 -5.70
C GLU A 42 29.98 5.36 -6.34
N ARG A 43 29.01 4.93 -5.52
CA ARG A 43 27.68 4.52 -6.01
C ARG A 43 26.89 5.68 -6.57
N ASP A 44 26.98 6.86 -5.97
CA ASP A 44 26.26 8.05 -6.42
C ASP A 44 26.74 8.49 -7.82
N LYS A 45 28.06 8.52 -8.07
CA LYS A 45 28.62 8.74 -9.42
C LYS A 45 28.13 7.70 -10.44
N GLN A 46 28.04 6.43 -10.04
CA GLN A 46 27.53 5.36 -10.91
C GLN A 46 26.03 5.50 -11.21
N LEU A 47 25.25 6.13 -10.31
CA LEU A 47 23.85 6.47 -10.58
C LEU A 47 23.77 7.63 -11.58
N GLU A 48 24.50 8.72 -11.35
CA GLU A 48 24.56 9.88 -12.27
C GLU A 48 24.96 9.47 -13.70
N GLU A 49 25.95 8.59 -13.86
CA GLU A 49 26.34 8.09 -15.18
C GLU A 49 25.25 7.23 -15.83
N LYS A 50 24.53 6.41 -15.05
CA LYS A 50 23.45 5.57 -15.57
C LYS A 50 22.22 6.38 -15.96
N ASP A 51 21.91 7.46 -15.26
CA ASP A 51 20.84 8.38 -15.63
C ASP A 51 21.19 9.15 -16.90
N ARG A 52 22.43 9.64 -17.05
CA ARG A 52 22.94 10.22 -18.31
C ARG A 52 22.79 9.26 -19.49
N LEU A 53 23.18 7.99 -19.30
CA LEU A 53 23.09 6.97 -20.34
C LEU A 53 21.63 6.56 -20.64
N LEU A 54 20.74 6.64 -19.66
CA LEU A 54 19.31 6.43 -19.84
C LEU A 54 18.68 7.56 -20.68
N GLU A 55 19.04 8.81 -20.40
CA GLU A 55 18.57 9.98 -21.15
C GLU A 55 19.09 9.97 -22.61
N GLU A 56 20.34 9.60 -22.83
CA GLU A 56 20.87 9.43 -24.19
C GLU A 56 20.12 8.31 -24.94
N LYS A 57 19.87 7.17 -24.28
CA LYS A 57 19.16 6.04 -24.87
C LYS A 57 17.69 6.33 -25.17
N THR A 58 16.99 7.09 -24.32
CA THR A 58 15.61 7.50 -24.60
C THR A 58 15.56 8.48 -25.77
N LYS A 59 16.51 9.40 -25.87
CA LYS A 59 16.65 10.31 -27.03
C LYS A 59 16.87 9.54 -28.34
N GLN A 60 17.77 8.55 -28.35
CA GLN A 60 18.00 7.70 -29.55
C GLN A 60 16.75 6.91 -29.97
N LEU A 61 15.95 6.41 -29.02
CA LEU A 61 14.68 5.73 -29.32
C LEU A 61 13.59 6.68 -29.85
N GLN A 62 13.57 7.92 -29.36
CA GLN A 62 12.68 8.98 -29.84
C GLN A 62 13.01 9.36 -31.31
N GLU A 63 14.30 9.39 -31.67
CA GLU A 63 14.77 9.74 -33.01
C GLU A 63 14.61 8.60 -34.04
N GLN A 64 14.47 7.35 -33.58
CA GLN A 64 14.14 6.19 -34.41
C GLN A 64 12.63 5.98 -34.64
N THR A 65 11.76 6.87 -34.13
CA THR A 65 10.30 6.77 -34.30
C THR A 65 9.73 7.93 -35.14
N ASP A 66 9.70 7.74 -36.46
CA ASP A 66 9.07 8.67 -37.41
C ASP A 66 7.60 8.95 -37.02
N PRO A 67 7.17 10.22 -36.92
CA PRO A 67 5.84 10.59 -36.42
C PRO A 67 4.68 10.13 -37.33
N GLU A 68 4.91 9.85 -38.62
CA GLU A 68 3.85 9.41 -39.54
C GLU A 68 3.33 7.99 -39.29
N SER A 69 4.13 7.09 -38.71
CA SER A 69 3.72 5.68 -38.54
C SER A 69 2.56 5.51 -37.53
N SER A 70 2.49 6.39 -36.52
CA SER A 70 1.48 6.33 -35.45
C SER A 70 0.06 6.68 -35.93
N ALA A 71 -0.07 7.51 -36.97
CA ALA A 71 -1.38 7.92 -37.52
C ALA A 71 -2.05 6.79 -38.31
N ALA A 72 -1.28 5.91 -38.96
CA ALA A 72 -1.78 4.82 -39.77
C ALA A 72 -2.50 3.73 -38.93
N ILE A 73 -2.07 3.51 -37.68
CA ILE A 73 -2.59 2.45 -36.82
C ILE A 73 -4.01 2.79 -36.32
N ARG A 74 -4.29 4.07 -35.98
CA ARG A 74 -5.64 4.48 -35.54
C ARG A 74 -6.71 4.43 -36.64
N ARG A 75 -6.34 4.42 -37.92
CA ARG A 75 -7.29 4.29 -39.05
C ARG A 75 -7.62 2.83 -39.42
N ARG A 76 -6.91 1.83 -38.87
CA ARG A 76 -7.05 0.44 -39.31
C ARG A 76 -8.12 -0.38 -38.56
N ASN A 77 -8.57 0.07 -37.39
CA ASN A 77 -9.53 -0.65 -36.52
C ASN A 77 -10.99 -0.11 -36.57
N SER A 78 -11.47 0.40 -37.72
CA SER A 78 -12.85 0.90 -37.83
C SER A 78 -13.55 0.56 -39.17
N LYS A 79 -13.07 -0.43 -39.92
CA LYS A 79 -13.69 -0.78 -41.21
C LYS A 79 -13.54 -2.23 -41.67
N GLU A 80 -13.97 -3.21 -40.87
CA GLU A 80 -14.28 -4.55 -41.40
C GLU A 80 -15.26 -5.32 -40.50
N LEU A 81 -16.56 -5.09 -40.69
CA LEU A 81 -17.60 -6.13 -40.76
C LEU A 81 -18.95 -5.52 -41.19
N GLU A 82 -19.28 -5.66 -42.47
CA GLU A 82 -20.65 -5.61 -43.00
C GLU A 82 -20.75 -6.76 -44.03
N PRO A 83 -21.82 -7.58 -44.01
CA PRO A 83 -21.90 -8.80 -44.81
C PRO A 83 -22.18 -8.55 -46.30
N PRO A 84 -21.87 -9.51 -47.20
CA PRO A 84 -21.93 -9.31 -48.64
C PRO A 84 -23.37 -9.26 -49.21
N ARG A 85 -23.56 -8.44 -50.25
CA ARG A 85 -24.73 -8.46 -51.14
C ARG A 85 -24.39 -9.09 -52.50
N MET A 86 -25.27 -9.96 -53.00
CA MET A 86 -25.76 -10.14 -54.39
C MET A 86 -26.92 -11.16 -54.26
N SER A 87 -28.08 -11.07 -54.92
CA SER A 87 -28.52 -10.55 -56.23
C SER A 87 -29.81 -9.69 -56.06
N GLY A 88 -30.18 -8.73 -56.93
CA GLY A 88 -30.72 -8.85 -58.30
C GLY A 88 -32.27 -8.99 -58.25
N GLU A 89 -33.12 -8.25 -58.98
CA GLU A 89 -33.02 -7.16 -59.97
C GLU A 89 -34.30 -6.25 -59.89
N THR A 90 -34.33 -5.11 -60.62
CA THR A 90 -35.50 -4.29 -61.11
C THR A 90 -36.88 -4.41 -60.40
N GLN A 91 -37.66 -3.38 -60.03
CA GLN A 91 -38.03 -2.06 -60.62
C GLN A 91 -39.06 -1.39 -59.63
N ASP A 92 -39.58 -0.16 -59.71
CA ASP A 92 -39.35 1.06 -60.52
C ASP A 92 -39.85 2.34 -59.77
N SER A 93 -39.63 3.54 -60.33
CA SER A 93 -40.38 4.82 -60.24
C SER A 93 -41.04 5.35 -58.93
N ALA A 94 -40.67 6.60 -58.65
CA ALA A 94 -41.52 7.71 -58.16
C ALA A 94 -41.92 7.83 -56.67
N ALA A 95 -42.03 9.09 -56.23
CA ALA A 95 -42.42 9.56 -54.89
C ALA A 95 -43.84 10.21 -54.93
N PRO A 96 -44.36 10.93 -53.91
CA PRO A 96 -44.04 11.02 -52.47
C PRO A 96 -45.29 10.91 -51.53
N ILE A 97 -45.03 10.99 -50.21
CA ILE A 97 -45.88 11.54 -49.11
C ILE A 97 -47.41 11.68 -49.35
N ARG A 98 -48.24 10.99 -48.54
CA ARG A 98 -49.56 11.52 -48.11
C ARG A 98 -50.05 10.96 -46.77
N ARG A 99 -50.68 11.83 -45.97
CA ARG A 99 -51.42 11.51 -44.73
C ARG A 99 -52.83 10.97 -45.05
N ARG A 100 -53.41 10.13 -44.17
CA ARG A 100 -54.68 10.36 -43.43
C ARG A 100 -55.43 9.05 -43.01
N ASN A 101 -55.70 8.97 -41.71
CA ASN A 101 -56.79 8.36 -40.89
C ASN A 101 -57.73 7.21 -41.37
N SER A 102 -58.24 6.47 -40.36
CA SER A 102 -59.45 5.61 -40.32
C SER A 102 -59.36 4.23 -41.02
N MET A 103 -60.03 3.15 -40.55
CA MET A 103 -60.91 2.93 -39.37
C MET A 103 -60.96 1.41 -39.06
N GLU A 104 -61.28 1.02 -37.81
CA GLU A 104 -61.81 -0.31 -37.38
C GLU A 104 -60.95 -1.59 -37.69
N GLY A 105 -60.94 -2.64 -36.86
CA GLY A 105 -61.59 -2.95 -35.59
C GLY A 105 -61.09 -4.30 -35.04
N ILE A 106 -61.80 -4.85 -34.03
CA ILE A 106 -61.54 -6.15 -33.35
C ILE A 106 -60.42 -6.12 -32.28
N ARG A 107 -60.85 -6.09 -31.01
CA ARG A 107 -60.08 -6.57 -29.84
C ARG A 107 -60.23 -8.10 -29.73
N PRO A 108 -59.26 -8.78 -29.09
CA PRO A 108 -59.63 -9.49 -27.86
C PRO A 108 -58.94 -8.92 -26.62
N SER A 109 -59.53 -9.18 -25.46
CA SER A 109 -59.08 -8.73 -24.14
C SER A 109 -58.73 -9.91 -23.23
N LEU A 110 -58.02 -9.61 -22.14
CA LEU A 110 -57.66 -10.52 -21.02
C LEU A 110 -56.57 -11.54 -21.39
N GLY A 111 -55.55 -11.78 -20.55
CA GLY A 111 -55.19 -11.16 -19.27
C GLY A 111 -53.89 -11.80 -18.75
N GLY A 112 -53.21 -11.19 -17.78
CA GLY A 112 -51.95 -11.74 -17.27
C GLY A 112 -51.07 -10.69 -16.61
N GLU A 113 -51.40 -10.33 -15.38
CA GLU A 113 -50.53 -9.52 -14.53
C GLU A 113 -49.37 -10.41 -14.06
N SER A 114 -48.12 -9.95 -14.20
CA SER A 114 -47.02 -10.46 -13.38
C SER A 114 -45.98 -9.39 -13.17
N SER A 115 -46.01 -8.83 -11.95
CA SER A 115 -44.96 -7.99 -11.42
C SER A 115 -43.67 -8.78 -11.23
N SER A 116 -42.55 -8.24 -11.69
CA SER A 116 -41.28 -8.47 -11.01
C SER A 116 -40.59 -7.11 -10.86
N PRO A 117 -40.28 -6.66 -9.64
CA PRO A 117 -39.50 -5.45 -9.47
C PRO A 117 -38.09 -5.70 -9.99
N HIS A 118 -37.47 -4.67 -10.58
CA HIS A 118 -36.02 -4.67 -10.76
C HIS A 118 -35.37 -4.82 -9.38
N SER A 119 -34.90 -6.02 -9.06
CA SER A 119 -33.86 -6.18 -8.06
C SER A 119 -32.70 -5.28 -8.51
N PRO A 120 -32.16 -4.42 -7.62
CA PRO A 120 -30.93 -3.72 -7.96
C PRO A 120 -29.89 -4.80 -8.22
N VAL A 121 -29.38 -4.85 -9.45
CA VAL A 121 -28.25 -5.70 -9.79
C VAL A 121 -27.14 -5.30 -8.84
N SER A 122 -26.82 -6.16 -7.87
CA SER A 122 -25.74 -5.90 -6.93
C SER A 122 -24.45 -5.97 -7.72
N VAL A 123 -23.99 -4.81 -8.17
CA VAL A 123 -22.60 -4.62 -8.58
C VAL A 123 -21.77 -5.13 -7.41
N PRO A 124 -20.97 -6.20 -7.56
CA PRO A 124 -20.25 -6.77 -6.43
C PRO A 124 -19.29 -5.69 -5.91
N VAL A 125 -19.54 -5.22 -4.70
CA VAL A 125 -18.78 -4.12 -4.11
C VAL A 125 -17.34 -4.58 -3.96
N ALA A 126 -16.45 -4.03 -4.78
CA ALA A 126 -15.09 -4.52 -4.91
C ALA A 126 -14.39 -4.55 -3.55
N GLU A 127 -13.85 -5.71 -3.16
CA GLU A 127 -13.18 -5.92 -1.88
C GLU A 127 -12.13 -4.82 -1.62
N LEU A 128 -12.10 -4.29 -0.40
CA LEU A 128 -11.02 -3.42 0.07
C LEU A 128 -9.93 -4.27 0.74
N ARG A 129 -8.67 -3.93 0.51
CA ARG A 129 -7.51 -4.62 1.11
C ARG A 129 -6.57 -3.59 1.71
N LEU A 130 -6.29 -3.71 3.00
CA LEU A 130 -5.55 -2.76 3.81
C LEU A 130 -4.37 -3.49 4.46
N VAL A 131 -3.21 -2.85 4.50
CA VAL A 131 -2.01 -3.36 5.22
C VAL A 131 -1.68 -2.37 6.32
N LEU A 132 -1.60 -2.83 7.57
CA LEU A 132 -1.28 -1.99 8.73
C LEU A 132 0.21 -2.00 8.98
N LEU A 133 0.84 -0.82 8.97
CA LEU A 133 2.27 -0.63 9.18
C LEU A 133 2.52 0.21 10.43
N GLY A 134 3.70 0.06 11.04
CA GLY A 134 4.10 0.79 12.24
C GLY A 134 4.74 -0.11 13.30
N ARG A 135 5.21 0.53 14.38
CA ARG A 135 6.03 -0.11 15.41
C ARG A 135 5.25 -1.07 16.31
N THR A 136 5.94 -1.91 17.08
CA THR A 136 5.33 -2.62 18.21
C THR A 136 4.78 -1.59 19.22
N GLY A 137 3.57 -1.83 19.74
CA GLY A 137 2.90 -0.89 20.66
C GLY A 137 2.17 0.28 20.00
N SER A 138 2.35 0.53 18.69
CA SER A 138 1.63 1.61 17.97
C SER A 138 0.12 1.39 17.81
N GLY A 139 -0.45 0.27 18.28
CA GLY A 139 -1.89 0.01 18.22
C GLY A 139 -2.41 -0.52 16.88
N LYS A 140 -1.53 -1.02 15.98
CA LYS A 140 -1.94 -1.60 14.67
C LYS A 140 -3.09 -2.60 14.79
N SER A 141 -2.90 -3.66 15.56
CA SER A 141 -3.89 -4.74 15.73
C SER A 141 -5.20 -4.23 16.34
N ALA A 142 -5.14 -3.22 17.22
CA ALA A 142 -6.33 -2.55 17.75
C ALA A 142 -7.07 -1.79 16.63
N ALA A 143 -6.37 -0.92 15.88
CA ALA A 143 -6.94 -0.21 14.74
C ALA A 143 -7.55 -1.16 13.69
N GLY A 144 -6.92 -2.31 13.43
CA GLY A 144 -7.48 -3.35 12.56
C GLY A 144 -8.79 -3.95 13.08
N ASN A 145 -8.89 -4.20 14.39
CA ASN A 145 -10.11 -4.66 15.04
C ASN A 145 -11.22 -3.58 15.02
N THR A 146 -10.87 -2.31 15.20
CA THR A 146 -11.80 -1.17 15.08
C THR A 146 -12.32 -1.03 13.64
N ILE A 147 -11.43 -1.07 12.64
CA ILE A 147 -11.79 -1.02 11.21
C ILE A 147 -12.78 -2.12 10.85
N LEU A 148 -12.56 -3.34 11.33
CA LEU A 148 -13.44 -4.49 11.09
C LEU A 148 -14.66 -4.55 12.04
N SER A 149 -14.93 -3.49 12.80
CA SER A 149 -16.05 -3.37 13.74
C SER A 149 -16.17 -4.57 14.69
N ARG A 150 -15.02 -5.10 15.15
CA ARG A 150 -14.96 -6.31 15.99
C ARG A 150 -15.11 -6.00 17.47
N GLU A 151 -14.87 -4.76 17.89
CA GLU A 151 -14.92 -4.33 19.29
C GLU A 151 -16.33 -4.41 19.89
N GLU A 152 -17.39 -4.04 19.15
CA GLU A 152 -18.78 -4.16 19.62
C GLU A 152 -19.18 -5.62 19.91
N ARG A 153 -18.63 -6.58 19.15
CA ARG A 153 -18.87 -8.02 19.35
C ARG A 153 -18.07 -8.58 20.53
N ASN A 154 -16.91 -7.99 20.82
CA ASN A 154 -15.99 -8.47 21.86
C ASN A 154 -16.26 -7.85 23.25
N GLN A 155 -17.13 -6.83 23.39
CA GLN A 155 -17.53 -6.31 24.72
C GLN A 155 -18.26 -7.36 25.59
N ALA A 156 -18.80 -8.43 24.99
CA ALA A 156 -19.33 -9.59 25.72
C ALA A 156 -18.25 -10.60 26.17
N ALA A 157 -16.99 -10.44 25.74
CA ALA A 157 -15.85 -11.30 26.04
C ALA A 157 -14.78 -10.52 26.81
N THR A 158 -14.89 -10.55 28.14
CA THR A 158 -14.08 -9.80 29.10
C THR A 158 -12.55 -9.91 28.93
N SER A 159 -11.90 -8.75 28.84
CA SER A 159 -10.74 -8.38 29.67
C SER A 159 -9.43 -9.19 29.57
N THR A 160 -9.11 -9.82 28.44
CA THR A 160 -7.81 -10.53 28.27
C THR A 160 -7.12 -10.31 26.92
N ALA A 161 -7.37 -9.19 26.23
CA ALA A 161 -6.55 -8.76 25.10
C ALA A 161 -5.18 -8.23 25.58
N THR A 162 -4.32 -9.13 26.05
CA THR A 162 -2.90 -8.81 26.24
C THR A 162 -2.31 -8.34 24.92
N SER A 163 -1.56 -7.24 24.95
CA SER A 163 -0.88 -6.64 23.80
C SER A 163 0.27 -7.52 23.29
N THR A 164 -0.05 -8.70 22.77
CA THR A 164 0.90 -9.60 22.12
C THR A 164 1.38 -8.95 20.84
N SER A 165 2.68 -8.62 20.78
CA SER A 165 3.30 -8.13 19.54
C SER A 165 3.08 -9.16 18.43
N THR A 166 2.44 -8.74 17.34
CA THR A 166 2.34 -9.49 16.08
C THR A 166 3.73 -9.98 15.67
N GLN A 167 3.90 -11.29 15.49
CA GLN A 167 5.20 -11.93 15.19
C GLN A 167 5.38 -12.22 13.70
N GLN A 168 4.27 -12.33 12.97
CA GLN A 168 4.18 -12.67 11.56
C GLN A 168 2.92 -11.99 10.99
N SER A 169 2.91 -11.66 9.70
CA SER A 169 1.78 -11.02 9.03
C SER A 169 0.54 -11.92 9.01
N GLU A 170 -0.61 -11.38 9.44
CA GLU A 170 -1.88 -12.10 9.54
C GLU A 170 -3.02 -11.31 8.87
N SER A 171 -3.86 -11.99 8.08
CA SER A 171 -5.02 -11.36 7.43
C SER A 171 -6.33 -11.69 8.15
N THR A 172 -7.11 -10.67 8.53
CA THR A 172 -8.49 -10.82 8.99
C THR A 172 -9.45 -10.20 7.97
N GLN A 173 -10.60 -10.84 7.74
CA GLN A 173 -11.63 -10.35 6.82
C GLN A 173 -12.92 -10.03 7.59
N GLY A 174 -13.66 -9.03 7.12
CA GLY A 174 -14.97 -8.65 7.63
C GLY A 174 -15.78 -7.85 6.61
N GLU A 175 -16.98 -7.45 6.98
CA GLU A 175 -17.84 -6.59 6.19
C GLU A 175 -18.03 -5.25 6.91
N VAL A 176 -17.80 -4.15 6.19
CA VAL A 176 -17.88 -2.78 6.72
C VAL A 176 -18.69 -1.96 5.73
N ALA A 177 -19.82 -1.39 6.16
CA ALA A 177 -20.73 -0.60 5.33
C ALA A 177 -21.13 -1.29 3.99
N GLY A 178 -21.42 -2.61 4.02
CA GLY A 178 -21.79 -3.38 2.83
C GLY A 178 -20.62 -3.74 1.90
N ARG A 179 -19.38 -3.46 2.31
CA ARG A 179 -18.15 -3.76 1.56
C ARG A 179 -17.31 -4.80 2.29
N LYS A 180 -16.86 -5.82 1.57
CA LYS A 180 -15.85 -6.76 2.10
C LYS A 180 -14.53 -6.01 2.31
N VAL A 181 -13.96 -6.12 3.51
CA VAL A 181 -12.66 -5.54 3.88
C VAL A 181 -11.74 -6.64 4.40
N THR A 182 -10.55 -6.73 3.83
CA THR A 182 -9.43 -7.54 4.31
C THR A 182 -8.39 -6.61 4.92
N VAL A 183 -7.98 -6.87 6.17
CA VAL A 183 -6.94 -6.15 6.89
C VAL A 183 -5.80 -7.12 7.18
N VAL A 184 -4.59 -6.78 6.73
CA VAL A 184 -3.35 -7.49 7.06
C VAL A 184 -2.64 -6.71 8.16
N ASP A 185 -2.52 -7.29 9.35
CA ASP A 185 -1.67 -6.76 10.43
C ASP A 185 -0.25 -7.33 10.27
N THR A 186 0.77 -6.49 10.40
CA THR A 186 2.18 -6.88 10.20
C THR A 186 2.96 -6.85 11.53
N PRO A 187 4.07 -7.60 11.65
CA PRO A 187 5.03 -7.38 12.72
C PRO A 187 5.74 -6.02 12.55
N ASP A 188 6.55 -5.65 13.54
CA ASP A 188 7.39 -4.45 13.48
C ASP A 188 8.63 -4.67 12.58
N TRP A 189 8.45 -4.39 11.29
CA TRP A 189 9.52 -4.41 10.28
C TRP A 189 10.62 -3.37 10.50
N PHE A 190 10.38 -2.39 11.37
CA PHE A 190 11.24 -1.22 11.55
C PHE A 190 12.18 -1.37 12.76
N SER A 191 11.86 -2.31 13.66
CA SER A 191 12.69 -2.71 14.80
C SER A 191 14.15 -2.98 14.42
N PRO A 192 15.15 -2.38 15.11
CA PRO A 192 16.57 -2.64 14.87
C PRO A 192 17.00 -4.09 15.06
N GLY A 193 16.24 -4.89 15.82
CA GLY A 193 16.54 -6.30 16.09
C GLY A 193 16.03 -7.30 15.05
N LEU A 194 15.33 -6.85 14.00
CA LEU A 194 14.78 -7.73 12.97
C LEU A 194 15.84 -8.09 11.92
N SER A 195 16.04 -9.39 11.66
CA SER A 195 16.93 -9.83 10.59
C SER A 195 16.31 -9.64 9.20
N LEU A 196 17.14 -9.29 8.22
CA LEU A 196 16.73 -9.08 6.82
C LEU A 196 16.02 -10.30 6.21
N GLU A 197 16.39 -11.51 6.63
CA GLU A 197 15.74 -12.75 6.22
C GLU A 197 14.28 -12.82 6.71
N LYS A 198 14.05 -12.58 8.01
CA LYS A 198 12.70 -12.55 8.60
C LYS A 198 11.85 -11.45 7.98
N LEU A 199 12.43 -10.26 7.78
CA LEU A 199 11.77 -9.16 7.08
C LEU A 199 11.31 -9.58 5.68
N ARG A 200 12.19 -10.16 4.86
CA ARG A 200 11.85 -10.60 3.49
C ARG A 200 10.82 -11.71 3.46
N GLN A 201 10.92 -12.69 4.36
CA GLN A 201 9.96 -13.79 4.49
C GLN A 201 8.56 -13.24 4.80
N ASP A 202 8.47 -12.33 5.76
CA ASP A 202 7.20 -11.78 6.22
C ASP A 202 6.59 -10.77 5.24
N VAL A 203 7.41 -9.94 4.58
CA VAL A 203 6.96 -9.09 3.47
C VAL A 203 6.43 -9.94 2.32
N GLY A 204 7.07 -11.07 1.99
CA GLY A 204 6.57 -12.03 1.01
C GLY A 204 5.19 -12.61 1.38
N LEU A 205 4.99 -12.92 2.66
CA LEU A 205 3.69 -13.34 3.18
C LEU A 205 2.66 -12.21 3.10
N CYS A 206 2.99 -10.98 3.52
CA CYS A 206 2.10 -9.81 3.40
C CYS A 206 1.67 -9.56 1.94
N VAL A 207 2.58 -9.68 0.98
CA VAL A 207 2.26 -9.60 -0.46
C VAL A 207 1.29 -10.70 -0.89
N HIS A 208 1.47 -11.93 -0.41
CA HIS A 208 0.54 -13.03 -0.67
C HIS A 208 -0.87 -12.76 -0.06
N LEU A 209 -0.91 -12.35 1.21
CA LEU A 209 -2.15 -12.05 1.95
C LEU A 209 -2.91 -10.83 1.41
N SER A 210 -2.22 -9.89 0.75
CA SER A 210 -2.82 -8.68 0.17
C SER A 210 -3.08 -8.78 -1.34
N ALA A 211 -2.83 -9.94 -1.98
CA ALA A 211 -2.96 -10.14 -3.42
C ALA A 211 -4.35 -9.75 -3.98
N PRO A 212 -4.43 -9.19 -5.22
CA PRO A 212 -3.35 -8.84 -6.14
C PRO A 212 -2.49 -7.63 -5.74
N GLY A 213 -2.76 -7.02 -4.58
CA GLY A 213 -2.03 -5.89 -4.02
C GLY A 213 -2.92 -5.08 -3.07
N PRO A 214 -2.36 -4.39 -2.06
CA PRO A 214 -3.12 -3.56 -1.16
C PRO A 214 -3.72 -2.34 -1.89
N HIS A 215 -4.90 -1.91 -1.46
CA HIS A 215 -5.49 -0.65 -1.89
C HIS A 215 -4.93 0.53 -1.10
N ALA A 216 -4.62 0.31 0.17
CA ALA A 216 -3.91 1.27 1.00
C ALA A 216 -2.98 0.60 2.01
N PHE A 217 -1.88 1.28 2.30
CA PHE A 217 -1.07 1.07 3.50
C PHE A 217 -1.55 2.06 4.57
N LEU A 218 -1.76 1.58 5.80
CA LEU A 218 -2.20 2.38 6.93
C LEU A 218 -1.06 2.45 7.94
N LEU A 219 -0.38 3.59 7.97
CA LEU A 219 0.78 3.82 8.83
C LEU A 219 0.31 4.32 10.19
N VAL A 220 0.37 3.45 11.20
CA VAL A 220 -0.16 3.71 12.54
C VAL A 220 0.93 4.30 13.44
N ILE A 221 0.72 5.54 13.89
CA ILE A 221 1.66 6.30 14.72
C ILE A 221 0.97 6.68 16.04
N PRO A 222 1.54 6.34 17.21
CA PRO A 222 0.96 6.71 18.50
C PRO A 222 1.15 8.20 18.81
N VAL A 223 0.06 8.90 19.18
CA VAL A 223 0.05 10.35 19.45
C VAL A 223 1.10 10.77 20.50
N LYS A 224 1.35 9.92 21.51
CA LYS A 224 2.25 10.22 22.63
C LYS A 224 3.69 9.74 22.48
N GLN A 225 4.02 9.00 21.41
CA GLN A 225 5.39 8.53 21.17
C GLN A 225 5.92 8.89 19.77
N PRO A 226 5.84 10.16 19.31
CA PRO A 226 6.66 10.63 18.20
C PRO A 226 8.12 10.66 18.67
N THR A 227 8.87 9.62 18.33
CA THR A 227 10.23 9.38 18.85
C THR A 227 11.32 9.95 17.96
N GLY A 228 10.98 10.54 16.81
CA GLY A 228 11.92 10.96 15.77
C GLY A 228 12.40 9.78 14.90
N GLU A 229 12.16 8.55 15.35
CA GLU A 229 12.48 7.30 14.66
C GLU A 229 11.47 6.99 13.53
N GLU A 230 10.34 7.72 13.45
CA GLU A 230 9.35 7.59 12.39
C GLU A 230 9.94 7.87 11.01
N ARG A 231 10.96 8.73 10.91
CA ARG A 231 11.68 8.98 9.65
C ARG A 231 12.38 7.73 9.12
N GLY A 232 13.09 6.99 9.97
CA GLY A 232 13.76 5.75 9.57
C GLY A 232 12.77 4.62 9.24
N MET A 233 11.57 4.66 9.82
CA MET A 233 10.45 3.81 9.41
C MET A 233 9.98 4.16 7.99
N LEU A 234 9.87 5.45 7.63
CA LEU A 234 9.49 5.86 6.28
C LEU A 234 10.52 5.41 5.25
N GLU A 235 11.81 5.65 5.52
CA GLU A 235 12.94 5.25 4.65
C GLU A 235 12.92 3.72 4.38
N LYS A 236 12.79 2.89 5.42
CA LYS A 236 12.65 1.42 5.29
C LYS A 236 11.40 0.97 4.53
N MET A 237 10.30 1.72 4.62
CA MET A 237 9.06 1.39 3.90
C MET A 237 9.21 1.59 2.39
N GLU A 238 9.93 2.65 1.99
CA GLU A 238 10.32 2.87 0.59
C GLU A 238 11.30 1.81 0.09
N GLU A 239 12.30 1.40 0.88
CA GLU A 239 13.17 0.28 0.54
C GLU A 239 12.41 -1.03 0.32
N THR A 240 11.31 -1.24 1.05
CA THR A 240 10.54 -2.49 1.04
C THR A 240 9.51 -2.55 -0.09
N PHE A 241 8.81 -1.45 -0.38
CA PHE A 241 7.68 -1.41 -1.33
C PHE A 241 7.93 -0.51 -2.56
N GLY A 242 9.05 0.20 -2.60
CA GLY A 242 9.37 1.23 -3.58
C GLY A 242 8.61 2.53 -3.35
N GLU A 243 9.16 3.64 -3.87
CA GLU A 243 8.63 5.02 -3.78
C GLU A 243 7.12 5.15 -4.08
N ARG A 244 6.57 4.26 -4.93
CA ARG A 244 5.15 4.28 -5.29
C ARG A 244 4.20 3.92 -4.14
N CYS A 245 4.69 3.31 -3.06
CA CYS A 245 3.87 2.98 -1.88
C CYS A 245 3.23 4.23 -1.25
N TRP A 246 3.92 5.38 -1.31
CA TRP A 246 3.44 6.66 -0.76
C TRP A 246 2.09 7.11 -1.34
N ARG A 247 1.84 6.82 -2.62
CA ARG A 247 0.58 7.19 -3.31
C ARG A 247 -0.65 6.52 -2.72
N ASN A 248 -0.45 5.38 -2.05
CA ASN A 248 -1.50 4.57 -1.43
C ASN A 248 -1.35 4.54 0.10
N THR A 249 -0.58 5.45 0.70
CA THR A 249 -0.34 5.46 2.15
C THR A 249 -1.20 6.50 2.84
N MET A 250 -1.87 6.12 3.93
CA MET A 250 -2.55 7.03 4.85
C MET A 250 -1.97 6.87 6.25
N ILE A 251 -1.79 7.98 6.97
CA ILE A 251 -1.36 7.98 8.37
C ILE A 251 -2.58 7.89 9.27
N ILE A 252 -2.52 7.02 10.27
CA ILE A 252 -3.52 6.91 11.34
C ILE A 252 -2.84 7.21 12.66
N PHE A 253 -3.35 8.20 13.37
CA PHE A 253 -2.90 8.49 14.74
C PHE A 253 -3.65 7.61 15.73
N SER A 254 -2.91 6.85 16.55
CA SER A 254 -3.49 5.98 17.58
C SER A 254 -3.38 6.59 18.97
N VAL A 255 -4.43 6.37 19.76
CA VAL A 255 -4.56 6.78 21.15
C VAL A 255 -4.36 5.53 21.99
N THR A 256 -3.14 5.30 22.47
CA THR A 256 -2.85 4.25 23.46
C THR A 256 -3.30 4.71 24.86
N ASP A 257 -3.57 3.77 25.77
CA ASP A 257 -4.27 3.99 27.06
C ASP A 257 -3.63 5.01 28.03
N GLU A 258 -2.45 5.55 27.72
CA GLU A 258 -1.89 6.70 28.43
C GLU A 258 -2.67 8.01 28.22
N LEU A 259 -3.64 8.06 27.30
CA LEU A 259 -4.42 9.26 26.98
C LEU A 259 -5.77 9.33 27.72
N GLN A 260 -5.74 9.93 28.91
CA GLN A 260 -6.94 10.56 29.46
C GLN A 260 -7.34 11.76 28.58
N LYS A 261 -8.43 11.59 27.80
CA LYS A 261 -9.30 12.61 27.19
C LYS A 261 -8.68 14.01 26.99
N LYS A 262 -7.90 14.18 25.93
CA LYS A 262 -7.62 15.48 25.29
C LYS A 262 -7.61 15.33 23.78
N ASN A 263 -7.92 16.40 23.04
CA ASN A 263 -7.84 16.41 21.58
C ASN A 263 -6.37 16.37 21.13
N ILE A 264 -6.15 15.88 19.90
CA ILE A 264 -4.82 15.80 19.27
C ILE A 264 -4.34 17.19 18.78
N GLU A 265 -5.25 18.17 18.73
CA GLU A 265 -5.03 19.54 18.25
C GLU A 265 -4.67 20.55 19.37
N GLU A 266 -4.50 20.10 20.63
CA GLU A 266 -4.07 20.90 21.81
C GLU A 266 -2.71 20.45 22.36
#